data_AF-A0A7J0C503-F1
#
_entry.id   AF-A0A7J0C503-F1
#
_cell.length_a   1.000
_cell.length_b   1.000
_cell.length_c   1.000
_cell.angle_alpha   90.00
_cell.angle_beta   90.00
_cell.angle_gamma   90.00
#
_symmetry.space_group_name_H-M   'P 1'
#
loop_
_entity.id
_entity.type
_entity.pdbx_description
1 polymer ?
#
loop_
_entity_poly.entity_id
_entity_poly.type
_entity_poly.pdbx_seq_one_letter_code
_entity_poly.pdbx_strand_id
1 'polypeptide(L)' 'MSVDTSAMHQPLFNPEADGTPWVPPLDLAFDIARETLDEHAGANIHDPAAMLRAAVCLEMRLRQLVAALDKEGGDR' A
#
# COMPACT_ATOMS: atom_id res chain seq x y z
N MET A 1 22.96 13.06 24.36
CA MET A 1 22.52 11.66 24.19
C MET A 1 21.91 11.54 22.81
N SER A 2 22.62 10.99 21.83
CA SER A 2 22.06 10.77 20.49
C SER A 2 21.29 9.45 20.54
N VAL A 3 19.96 9.51 20.45
CA VAL A 3 19.13 8.30 20.38
C VAL A 3 19.31 7.72 18.98
N ASP A 4 19.82 6.49 18.90
CA ASP A 4 19.91 5.76 17.64
C ASP A 4 18.49 5.37 17.22
N THR A 5 17.94 6.13 16.28
CA THR A 5 16.58 5.94 15.75
C THR A 5 16.55 5.01 14.55
N SER A 6 17.69 4.39 14.20
CA SER A 6 17.79 3.47 13.06
C SER A 6 16.86 2.26 13.21
N ALA A 7 16.57 1.84 14.45
CA ALA A 7 15.58 0.80 14.75
C ALA A 7 14.11 1.30 14.71
N MET A 8 13.87 2.62 14.65
CA MET A 8 12.54 3.23 14.64
C MET A 8 11.97 3.42 13.24
N HIS A 9 12.77 3.32 12.19
CA HIS A 9 12.33 3.51 10.80
C HIS A 9 12.34 2.19 10.04
N GLN A 10 11.40 1.30 10.37
CA GLN A 10 11.14 0.12 9.55
C GLN A 10 10.19 0.53 8.41
N PRO A 11 10.62 0.42 7.14
CA PRO A 11 9.77 0.80 6.02
C PRO A 11 8.52 -0.09 5.98
N LEU A 12 7.41 0.50 5.54
CA LEU A 12 6.12 -0.19 5.46
C LEU A 12 6.14 -1.36 4.45
N PHE A 13 7.01 -1.25 3.45
CA PHE A 13 7.27 -2.27 2.45
C PHE A 13 8.77 -2.47 2.28
N ASN A 14 9.20 -3.73 2.31
CA ASN A 14 10.54 -4.17 2.03
C ASN A 14 10.53 -5.16 0.85
N PRO A 15 10.99 -4.76 -0.35
CA PRO A 15 10.97 -5.63 -1.53
C PRO A 15 11.81 -6.91 -1.37
N GLU A 16 12.83 -6.89 -0.50
CA GLU A 16 13.69 -8.06 -0.27
C GLU A 16 13.05 -9.09 0.67
N ALA A 17 12.14 -8.66 1.55
CA ALA A 17 11.51 -9.51 2.56
C ALA A 17 10.05 -9.88 2.23
N ASP A 18 9.31 -8.99 1.58
CA ASP A 18 7.86 -9.11 1.41
C ASP A 18 7.45 -9.98 0.19
N GLY A 19 8.43 -10.44 -0.60
CA GLY A 19 8.22 -11.26 -1.79
C GLY A 19 7.50 -10.52 -2.92
N THR A 20 7.35 -11.17 -4.08
CA THR A 20 6.58 -10.60 -5.19
C THR A 20 5.09 -10.63 -4.83
N PRO A 21 4.42 -9.48 -4.68
CA PRO A 21 3.00 -9.44 -4.34
C PRO A 21 2.19 -10.11 -5.45
N TRP A 22 1.08 -10.76 -5.07
CA TRP A 22 0.09 -11.17 -6.06
C TRP A 22 -0.41 -9.93 -6.83
N VAL A 23 -0.33 -9.99 -8.16
CA VAL A 23 -0.76 -8.92 -9.07
C VAL A 23 -2.11 -9.27 -9.66
N PRO A 24 -3.21 -8.60 -9.25
CA PRO A 24 -4.53 -8.80 -9.86
C PRO A 24 -4.57 -8.28 -11.30
N PRO A 25 -5.55 -8.69 -12.12
CA PRO A 25 -5.87 -8.01 -13.37
C PRO A 25 -6.13 -6.51 -13.14
N LEU A 26 -5.81 -5.67 -14.12
CA LEU A 26 -5.86 -4.21 -13.98
C LEU A 26 -7.25 -3.68 -13.58
N ASP A 27 -8.32 -4.19 -14.18
CA ASP A 27 -9.69 -3.79 -13.84
C ASP A 27 -10.02 -4.10 -12.37
N LEU A 28 -9.64 -5.29 -11.90
CA LEU A 28 -9.83 -5.68 -10.50
C LEU A 28 -8.98 -4.81 -9.56
N ALA A 29 -7.75 -4.45 -9.96
CA ALA A 29 -6.90 -3.56 -9.19
C ALA A 29 -7.55 -2.17 -9.00
N PHE A 30 -8.19 -1.64 -10.06
CA PHE A 30 -8.93 -0.38 -9.99
C PHE A 30 -10.15 -0.47 -9.07
N ASP A 31 -10.93 -1.53 -9.18
CA ASP A 31 -12.14 -1.71 -8.35
C ASP A 31 -11.78 -1.80 -6.87
N ILE A 32 -10.78 -2.62 -6.53
CA ILE A 32 -10.28 -2.75 -5.16
C ILE A 32 -9.71 -1.41 -4.63
N ALA A 33 -8.98 -0.67 -5.46
CA ALA A 33 -8.43 0.63 -5.07
C ALA A 33 -9.54 1.65 -4.77
N ARG A 34 -10.60 1.69 -5.59
CA ARG A 34 -11.77 2.56 -5.36
C ARG A 34 -12.49 2.19 -4.08
N GLU A 35 -12.76 0.90 -3.86
CA GLU A 35 -13.40 0.41 -2.64
C GLU A 35 -12.59 0.79 -1.39
N THR A 36 -11.27 0.62 -1.44
CA THR A 36 -10.38 0.96 -0.32
C THR A 36 -10.35 2.48 -0.05
N LEU A 37 -10.41 3.30 -1.10
CA LEU A 37 -10.52 4.76 -0.95
C LEU A 37 -11.84 5.15 -0.29
N ASP A 38 -12.95 4.53 -0.69
CA ASP A 38 -14.27 4.78 -0.09
C ASP A 38 -14.32 4.32 1.38
N GLU A 39 -13.76 3.15 1.70
CA GLU A 39 -13.67 2.62 3.07
C GLU A 39 -12.94 3.58 4.02
N HIS A 40 -11.88 4.24 3.54
CA HIS A 40 -11.04 5.11 4.34
C HIS A 40 -11.28 6.61 4.14
N ALA A 41 -12.26 7.00 3.31
CA ALA A 41 -12.56 8.42 3.04
C ALA A 41 -12.89 9.23 4.30
N GLY A 42 -13.51 8.58 5.29
CA GLY A 42 -13.86 9.17 6.59
C GLY A 42 -12.94 8.77 7.75
N ALA A 43 -11.78 8.17 7.48
CA ALA A 43 -10.90 7.68 8.53
C ALA A 43 -10.41 8.82 9.45
N ASN A 44 -10.55 8.64 10.76
CA ASN A 44 -10.07 9.62 11.73
C ASN A 44 -8.54 9.58 11.83
N ILE A 45 -7.88 10.58 11.25
CA ILE A 45 -6.41 10.69 11.26
C ILE A 45 -5.82 10.89 12.66
N HIS A 46 -6.62 11.28 13.66
CA HIS A 46 -6.18 11.44 15.04
C HIS A 46 -6.31 10.16 15.87
N ASP A 47 -6.99 9.13 15.35
CA ASP A 47 -6.95 7.79 15.92
C ASP A 47 -5.74 7.05 15.31
N PRO A 48 -4.70 6.73 16.10
CA PRO A 48 -3.50 6.07 15.59
C PRO A 48 -3.79 4.75 14.87
N ALA A 49 -4.78 3.99 15.35
CA ALA A 49 -5.10 2.71 14.74
C ALA A 49 -5.84 2.89 13.41
N ALA A 50 -6.75 3.86 13.33
CA ALA A 50 -7.44 4.20 12.08
C ALA A 50 -6.46 4.76 11.03
N MET A 51 -5.56 5.65 11.45
CA MET A 51 -4.52 6.21 10.60
C MET A 51 -3.58 5.13 10.05
N LEU A 52 -3.08 4.24 10.91
CA LEU A 52 -2.18 3.16 10.50
C LEU A 52 -2.87 2.17 9.56
N ARG A 53 -4.12 1.78 9.84
CA ARG A 53 -4.90 0.92 8.93
C ARG A 53 -5.08 1.56 7.56
N ALA A 54 -5.53 2.82 7.52
CA ALA A 54 -5.72 3.54 6.27
C ALA A 54 -4.40 3.65 5.48
N ALA A 55 -3.30 4.00 6.15
CA ALA A 55 -1.98 4.12 5.52
C ALA A 55 -1.51 2.78 4.91
N VAL A 56 -1.61 1.68 5.67
CA VAL A 56 -1.22 0.33 5.20
C VAL A 56 -2.07 -0.10 4.01
N CYS A 57 -3.39 -0.01 4.13
CA CYS A 57 -4.31 -0.45 3.08
C CYS A 57 -4.10 0.34 1.79
N LEU A 58 -3.98 1.67 1.88
CA LEU A 58 -3.76 2.53 0.72
C LEU A 58 -2.41 2.27 0.04
N GLU A 59 -1.34 2.07 0.83
CA GLU A 59 -0.02 1.77 0.30
C GLU A 59 0.01 0.43 -0.45
N MET A 60 -0.59 -0.60 0.13
CA MET A 60 -0.71 -1.92 -0.49
C MET A 60 -1.47 -1.84 -1.83
N ARG A 61 -2.59 -1.11 -1.88
CA ARG A 61 -3.39 -0.99 -3.12
C ARG A 61 -2.66 -0.20 -4.19
N LEU A 62 -1.94 0.86 -3.81
CA LEU A 62 -1.15 1.64 -4.76
C LEU A 62 -0.07 0.77 -5.41
N ARG A 63 0.63 -0.07 -4.64
CA ARG A 63 1.62 -1.00 -5.19
C ARG A 63 1.01 -2.03 -6.12
N GLN A 64 -0.14 -2.61 -5.74
CA GLN A 64 -0.86 -3.55 -6.60
C GLN A 64 -1.29 -2.91 -7.92
N LEU A 65 -1.76 -1.66 -7.87
CA LEU A 65 -2.16 -0.92 -9.07
C LEU A 65 -0.98 -0.63 -9.98
N VAL A 66 0.16 -0.18 -9.43
CA VAL A 66 1.40 0.04 -10.21
C VAL A 66 1.86 -1.27 -10.85
N ALA A 67 1.90 -2.37 -10.09
CA ALA A 67 2.31 -3.67 -10.62
C ALA A 67 1.35 -4.19 -11.71
N ALA A 68 0.04 -3.95 -11.59
CA ALA A 68 -0.94 -4.31 -12.61
C ALA A 68 -0.77 -3.46 -13.88
N LEU A 69 -0.49 -2.16 -13.73
CA LEU A 69 -0.18 -1.27 -14.84
C LEU A 69 1.10 -1.68 -15.57
N ASP A 70 2.16 -2.00 -14.83
CA ASP A 70 3.43 -2.46 -15.40
C ASP A 70 3.26 -3.78 -16.16
N LYS A 71 2.44 -4.69 -15.64
CA LYS A 71 2.10 -5.95 -16.32
C LYS A 71 1.34 -5.71 -17.62
N GLU A 72 0.34 -4.85 -17.61
CA GLU A 72 -0.46 -4.52 -18.81
C GLU A 72 0.37 -3.74 -19.85
N GLY A 73 1.26 -2.86 -19.39
CA GLY A 73 2.12 -2.03 -20.25
C GLY A 73 3.35 -2.75 -20.79
N GLY A 74 3.85 -3.77 -20.08
CA GLY A 74 5.00 -4.60 -20.47
C GLY A 74 4.68 -5.71 -21.48
N ASP A 75 3.40 -5.96 -21.76
CA ASP A 75 2.92 -6.89 -22.78
C ASP A 75 2.79 -6.25 -24.19
N ARG A 76 3.50 -5.12 -24.45
CA ARG A 76 3.58 -4.46 -25.76
C ARG A 76 4.97 -4.51 -26.41
#